data_AF-A0A2K8YYI3-F1
#
_entry.id   AF-A0A2K8YYI3-F1
#
_cell.length_a   1.000
_cell.length_b   1.000
_cell.length_c   1.000
_cell.angle_alpha   90.00
_cell.angle_beta   90.00
_cell.angle_gamma   90.00
#
_symmetry.space_group_name_H-M   'P 1'
#
loop_
_entity.id
_entity.type
_entity.pdbx_description
1 polymer ?
#
loop_
_entity_poly.entity_id
_entity_poly.type
_entity_poly.pdbx_seq_one_letter_code
_entity_poly.pdbx_strand_id
1 'polypeptide(L)'
;MSQPLSVFHRPQANRLRYYYAALALLLGGLLAPNAQAQLTPTATYPYVLEQTPRTPQTAVSRTSPYTDVPATIQYTDGLGRPRQTIQVLGAGNAGLDVATSFIEYDSFGRPMQAYKPMPGLNQGGSVWGPTSMTLTGQQRVFTKTPIRLIRPITTTRHWIDPVK
;
A
#
# COMPACT_ATOMS: atom_id res chain seq x y z
N MET A 1 7.49 -74.34 -36.63
CA MET A 1 6.56 -73.27 -36.20
C MET A 1 7.31 -72.43 -35.18
N SER A 2 7.94 -71.33 -35.61
CA SER A 2 8.74 -70.44 -34.75
C SER A 2 8.77 -69.05 -35.38
N GLN A 3 8.00 -68.12 -34.80
CA GLN A 3 8.00 -66.70 -35.19
C GLN A 3 9.18 -65.99 -34.50
N PRO A 4 9.91 -65.08 -35.17
CA PRO A 4 10.95 -64.29 -34.50
C PRO A 4 10.35 -63.07 -33.76
N LEU A 5 10.93 -62.76 -32.59
CA LEU A 5 10.58 -61.63 -31.74
C LEU A 5 11.00 -60.30 -32.38
N SER A 6 10.06 -59.38 -32.55
CA SER A 6 10.29 -58.03 -33.03
C SER A 6 10.98 -57.15 -31.98
N VAL A 7 12.22 -56.72 -32.25
CA VAL A 7 12.97 -55.78 -31.41
C VAL A 7 12.51 -54.34 -31.71
N PHE A 8 11.82 -53.74 -30.74
CA PHE A 8 11.34 -52.37 -30.81
C PHE A 8 12.50 -51.37 -30.64
N HIS A 9 12.97 -50.76 -31.73
CA HIS A 9 13.97 -49.70 -31.69
C HIS A 9 13.30 -48.38 -31.28
N ARG A 10 13.57 -47.88 -30.06
CA ARG A 10 13.11 -46.56 -29.62
C ARG A 10 13.92 -45.46 -30.35
N PRO A 11 13.28 -44.50 -31.04
CA PRO A 11 14.00 -43.52 -31.85
C PRO A 11 14.72 -42.48 -30.98
N GLN A 12 16.00 -42.25 -31.28
CA GLN A 12 16.95 -41.31 -30.65
C GLN A 12 16.61 -39.81 -30.88
N ALA A 13 15.45 -39.47 -31.44
CA ALA A 13 15.13 -38.15 -32.00
C ALA A 13 14.90 -37.02 -30.96
N ASN A 14 14.93 -37.32 -29.67
CA ASN A 14 14.56 -36.35 -28.62
C ASN A 14 15.76 -35.60 -28.03
N ARG A 15 16.99 -36.09 -28.17
CA ARG A 15 18.18 -35.48 -27.53
C ARG A 15 18.44 -34.07 -28.04
N LEU A 16 18.31 -33.85 -29.35
CA LEU A 16 18.51 -32.55 -30.00
C LEU A 16 17.49 -31.49 -29.53
N ARG A 17 16.24 -31.90 -29.25
CA ARG A 17 15.20 -31.01 -28.73
C ARG A 17 15.51 -30.52 -27.32
N TYR A 18 16.10 -31.37 -26.49
CA TYR A 18 16.55 -30.98 -25.15
C TYR A 18 17.73 -30.01 -25.19
N TYR A 19 18.65 -30.15 -26.15
CA TYR A 19 19.74 -29.18 -26.33
C TYR A 19 19.24 -27.81 -26.76
N TYR A 20 18.29 -27.73 -27.72
CA TYR A 20 17.68 -26.45 -28.10
C TYR A 20 16.83 -25.85 -26.97
N ALA A 21 16.10 -26.66 -26.21
CA ALA A 21 15.35 -26.20 -25.04
C ALA A 21 16.28 -25.69 -23.91
N ALA A 22 17.39 -26.39 -23.66
CA ALA A 22 18.39 -25.98 -22.68
C ALA A 22 19.15 -24.72 -23.12
N LEU A 23 19.46 -24.59 -24.41
CA LEU A 23 20.12 -23.41 -24.97
C LEU A 23 19.18 -22.20 -24.99
N ALA A 24 17.88 -22.38 -25.25
CA ALA A 24 16.87 -21.34 -25.13
C ALA A 24 16.67 -20.87 -23.67
N LEU A 25 16.78 -21.76 -22.68
CA LEU A 25 16.76 -21.40 -21.26
C LEU A 25 18.04 -20.67 -20.82
N LEU A 26 19.20 -21.06 -21.34
CA LEU A 26 20.49 -20.41 -21.06
C LEU A 26 20.62 -19.02 -21.71
N LEU A 27 20.05 -18.83 -22.91
CA LEU A 27 20.10 -17.55 -23.63
C LEU A 27 18.93 -16.61 -23.26
N GLY A 28 17.75 -17.17 -22.93
CA GLY A 28 16.58 -16.39 -22.50
C GLY A 28 16.60 -16.00 -21.01
N GLY A 29 17.39 -16.67 -20.18
CA GLY A 29 17.50 -16.37 -18.75
C GLY A 29 18.35 -15.14 -18.39
N LEU A 30 19.11 -14.58 -19.33
CA LEU A 30 20.08 -13.49 -19.07
C LEU A 30 19.59 -12.10 -19.53
N LEU A 31 18.28 -11.88 -19.59
CA LEU A 31 17.68 -10.56 -19.87
C LEU A 31 16.43 -10.32 -19.02
N ALA A 32 16.48 -10.68 -17.73
CA ALA A 32 15.49 -10.16 -16.79
C ALA A 32 15.83 -8.68 -16.53
N PRO A 33 15.00 -7.70 -16.96
CA PRO A 33 15.19 -6.34 -16.50
C PRO A 33 15.09 -6.34 -14.99
N ASN A 34 16.06 -5.72 -14.33
CA ASN A 34 16.03 -5.46 -12.90
C ASN A 34 14.69 -4.78 -12.60
N ALA A 35 13.75 -5.50 -11.97
CA ALA A 35 12.46 -4.92 -11.60
C ALA A 35 12.72 -3.84 -10.55
N GLN A 36 12.87 -2.61 -11.00
CA GLN A 36 13.01 -1.45 -10.13
C GLN A 36 11.68 -1.29 -9.38
N ALA A 37 11.72 -1.05 -8.08
CA ALA A 37 10.52 -0.84 -7.29
C ALA A 37 9.81 0.45 -7.77
N GLN A 38 8.62 0.32 -8.38
CA GLN A 38 7.91 1.43 -9.03
C GLN A 38 6.87 2.05 -8.08
N LEU A 39 6.93 3.36 -7.85
CA LEU A 39 5.90 4.09 -7.11
C LEU A 39 4.57 4.05 -7.86
N THR A 40 3.58 3.42 -7.24
CA THR A 40 2.23 3.24 -7.77
C THR A 40 1.16 3.88 -6.87
N PRO A 41 1.22 5.20 -6.58
CA PRO A 41 0.12 5.89 -5.93
C PRO A 41 -1.23 5.64 -6.62
N THR A 42 -2.26 5.44 -5.80
CA THR A 42 -3.62 5.20 -6.27
C THR A 42 -4.23 6.47 -6.87
N ALA A 43 -4.84 6.37 -8.06
CA ALA A 43 -5.48 7.52 -8.71
C ALA A 43 -6.85 7.92 -8.11
N THR A 44 -7.39 7.14 -7.17
CA THR A 44 -8.72 7.35 -6.58
C THR A 44 -8.80 8.59 -5.69
N TYR A 45 -7.67 9.04 -5.13
CA TYR A 45 -7.62 10.17 -4.20
C TYR A 45 -6.58 11.18 -4.65
N PRO A 46 -6.86 12.49 -4.50
CA PRO A 46 -5.83 13.50 -4.68
C PRO A 46 -4.68 13.23 -3.70
N TYR A 47 -3.45 13.46 -4.16
CA TYR A 47 -2.27 13.24 -3.35
C TYR A 47 -1.16 14.24 -3.65
N VAL A 48 -0.30 14.45 -2.65
CA VAL A 48 0.98 15.15 -2.79
C VAL A 48 2.09 14.12 -2.63
N LEU A 49 3.03 14.09 -3.57
CA LEU A 49 4.20 13.22 -3.57
C LEU A 49 5.45 14.04 -3.28
N GLU A 50 6.16 13.69 -2.22
CA GLU A 50 7.47 14.23 -1.88
C GLU A 50 8.53 13.13 -2.08
N GLN A 51 9.60 13.43 -2.80
CA GLN A 51 10.72 12.51 -3.01
C GLN A 51 11.97 13.11 -2.41
N THR A 52 12.78 12.29 -1.73
CA THR A 52 14.06 12.71 -1.17
C THR A 52 15.18 11.87 -1.79
N PRO A 53 15.72 12.27 -2.96
CA PRO A 53 16.78 11.52 -3.62
C PRO A 53 18.03 11.46 -2.75
N ARG A 54 18.56 10.24 -2.56
CA ARG A 54 19.85 9.95 -1.94
C ARG A 54 20.96 9.80 -2.98
N THR A 55 20.58 9.60 -4.23
CA THR A 55 21.46 9.58 -5.39
C THR A 55 21.11 10.74 -6.33
N PRO A 56 22.07 11.21 -7.15
CA PRO A 56 21.80 12.25 -8.14
C PRO A 56 20.68 11.82 -9.09
N GLN A 57 19.70 12.69 -9.29
CA GLN A 57 18.57 12.45 -10.17
C GLN A 57 18.39 13.64 -11.09
N THR A 58 18.24 13.38 -12.39
CA THR A 58 18.10 14.42 -13.41
C THR A 58 16.65 14.90 -13.60
N ALA A 59 15.67 14.11 -13.14
CA ALA A 59 14.24 14.43 -13.17
C ALA A 59 13.47 13.56 -12.16
N VAL A 60 12.33 14.04 -11.66
CA VAL A 60 11.39 13.25 -10.84
C VAL A 60 11.00 11.97 -11.58
N SER A 61 11.14 10.82 -10.93
CA SER A 61 10.90 9.51 -11.53
C SER A 61 10.17 8.61 -10.54
N ARG A 62 9.14 7.93 -11.04
CA ARG A 62 8.36 6.95 -10.27
C ARG A 62 8.92 5.54 -10.40
N THR A 63 9.95 5.34 -11.22
CA THR A 63 10.57 4.02 -11.43
C THR A 63 11.93 3.92 -10.75
N SER A 64 12.40 5.00 -10.09
CA SER A 64 13.63 4.97 -9.32
C SER A 64 13.49 4.00 -8.14
N PRO A 65 14.55 3.24 -7.79
CA PRO A 65 14.53 2.36 -6.62
C PRO A 65 14.19 3.13 -5.35
N TYR A 66 13.28 2.60 -4.52
CA TYR A 66 12.91 3.25 -3.26
C TYR A 66 14.09 3.41 -2.28
N THR A 67 15.14 2.60 -2.43
CA THR A 67 16.39 2.69 -1.65
C THR A 67 17.11 4.00 -1.92
N ASP A 68 17.05 4.44 -3.17
CA ASP A 68 17.77 5.57 -3.71
C ASP A 68 16.90 6.82 -3.68
N VAL A 69 15.59 6.66 -3.86
CA VAL A 69 14.61 7.73 -3.88
C VAL A 69 13.43 7.34 -2.97
N PRO A 70 13.60 7.40 -1.64
CA PRO A 70 12.48 7.28 -0.72
C PRO A 70 11.45 8.38 -1.01
N ALA A 71 10.18 8.04 -0.78
CA ALA A 71 9.06 8.93 -1.07
C ALA A 71 8.05 8.97 0.07
N THR A 72 7.41 10.12 0.25
CA THR A 72 6.25 10.29 1.12
C THR A 72 5.06 10.70 0.27
N ILE A 73 3.95 9.99 0.41
CA ILE A 73 2.70 10.27 -0.29
C ILE A 73 1.64 10.66 0.74
N GLN A 74 1.13 11.88 0.61
CA GLN A 74 0.05 12.40 1.42
C GLN A 74 -1.24 12.35 0.61
N TYR A 75 -2.14 11.45 0.94
CA TYR A 75 -3.47 11.39 0.36
C TYR A 75 -4.43 12.33 1.07
N THR A 76 -5.23 13.05 0.30
CA THR A 76 -6.31 13.90 0.79
C THR A 76 -7.66 13.41 0.29
N ASP A 77 -8.73 13.87 0.94
CA ASP A 77 -10.07 13.74 0.38
C ASP A 77 -10.35 14.85 -0.65
N GLY A 78 -11.53 14.81 -1.28
CA GLY A 78 -11.95 15.85 -2.24
C GLY A 78 -12.16 17.24 -1.65
N LEU A 79 -12.04 17.39 -0.32
CA LEU A 79 -12.14 18.65 0.41
C LEU A 79 -10.76 19.12 0.93
N GLY A 80 -9.68 18.42 0.59
CA GLY A 80 -8.30 18.78 0.93
C GLY A 80 -7.85 18.34 2.32
N ARG A 81 -8.62 17.52 3.04
CA ARG A 81 -8.23 17.05 4.38
C ARG A 81 -7.30 15.83 4.31
N PRO A 82 -6.28 15.74 5.20
CA PRO A 82 -5.39 14.58 5.30
C PRO A 82 -6.14 13.28 5.57
N ARG A 83 -6.06 12.31 4.66
CA ARG A 83 -6.67 10.99 4.83
C ARG A 83 -5.66 9.92 5.22
N GLN A 84 -4.57 9.83 4.49
CA GLN A 84 -3.54 8.83 4.73
C GLN A 84 -2.18 9.39 4.37
N THR A 85 -1.17 9.11 5.19
CA THR A 85 0.22 9.38 4.86
C THR A 85 0.96 8.05 4.73
N ILE A 86 1.63 7.86 3.59
CA ILE A 86 2.40 6.65 3.31
C ILE A 86 3.84 7.04 3.04
N GLN A 87 4.76 6.49 3.82
CA GLN A 87 6.18 6.58 3.60
C GLN A 87 6.65 5.31 2.89
N VAL A 88 7.03 5.47 1.63
CA VAL A 88 7.68 4.44 0.82
C VAL A 88 9.17 4.55 1.08
N LEU A 89 9.61 3.87 2.14
CA LEU A 89 11.01 3.84 2.56
C LEU A 89 11.65 2.60 1.96
N GLY A 90 12.62 2.77 1.07
CA GLY A 90 13.47 1.64 0.66
C GLY A 90 14.46 1.19 1.73
N ALA A 91 14.18 1.42 3.02
CA ALA A 91 15.12 1.18 4.12
C ALA A 91 14.59 0.11 5.09
N GLY A 92 15.21 -1.07 5.03
CA GLY A 92 15.01 -2.21 5.92
C GLY A 92 14.91 -3.51 5.11
N ASN A 93 15.46 -4.62 5.62
CA ASN A 93 15.61 -5.95 4.99
C ASN A 93 14.36 -6.58 4.31
N ALA A 94 13.23 -5.89 4.23
CA ALA A 94 11.98 -6.36 3.67
C ALA A 94 11.32 -5.39 2.65
N GLY A 95 11.86 -4.18 2.41
CA GLY A 95 11.31 -3.23 1.43
C GLY A 95 9.84 -2.85 1.66
N LEU A 96 9.42 -2.75 2.92
CA LEU A 96 8.01 -2.54 3.28
C LEU A 96 7.64 -1.04 3.27
N ASP A 97 6.44 -0.73 2.80
CA ASP A 97 5.85 0.61 2.92
C ASP A 97 5.38 0.83 4.37
N VAL A 98 5.59 2.02 4.90
CA VAL A 98 5.11 2.41 6.23
C VAL A 98 3.94 3.37 6.07
N ALA A 99 2.73 2.95 6.44
CA ALA A 99 1.63 3.90 6.59
C ALA A 99 1.78 4.59 7.94
N THR A 100 2.09 5.89 7.92
CA THR A 100 2.32 6.65 9.15
C THR A 100 1.02 7.08 9.81
N SER A 101 -0.08 7.19 9.08
CA SER A 101 -1.42 7.47 9.66
C SER A 101 -2.53 7.23 8.64
N PHE A 102 -3.71 6.79 9.10
CA PHE A 102 -4.94 6.72 8.31
C PHE A 102 -6.12 7.23 9.13
N ILE A 103 -6.96 8.05 8.50
CA ILE A 103 -8.15 8.66 9.10
C ILE A 103 -9.32 8.48 8.14
N GLU A 104 -10.42 7.96 8.67
CA GLU A 104 -11.71 7.91 7.99
C GLU A 104 -12.59 9.07 8.42
N TYR A 105 -13.20 9.74 7.45
CA TYR A 105 -14.14 10.83 7.67
C TYR A 105 -15.57 10.39 7.39
N ASP A 106 -16.53 10.90 8.16
CA ASP A 106 -17.96 10.78 7.85
C ASP A 106 -18.38 11.73 6.71
N SER A 107 -19.63 11.66 6.26
CA SER A 107 -20.16 12.54 5.20
C SER A 107 -20.17 14.03 5.56
N PHE A 108 -20.04 14.35 6.85
CA PHE A 108 -19.94 15.72 7.34
C PHE A 108 -18.48 16.16 7.52
N GLY A 109 -17.53 15.27 7.29
CA GLY A 109 -16.11 15.58 7.38
C GLY A 109 -15.48 15.46 8.75
N ARG A 110 -16.14 14.83 9.71
CA ARG A 110 -15.58 14.59 11.05
C ARG A 110 -14.80 13.28 11.06
N PRO A 111 -13.67 13.19 11.78
CA PRO A 111 -12.90 11.97 11.88
C PRO A 111 -13.69 10.91 12.66
N MET A 112 -14.09 9.85 11.97
CA MET A 112 -14.86 8.74 12.54
C MET A 112 -13.94 7.68 13.15
N GLN A 113 -12.81 7.42 12.49
CA GLN A 113 -11.84 6.41 12.91
C GLN A 113 -10.43 6.85 12.53
N ALA A 114 -9.48 6.63 13.43
CA ALA A 114 -8.07 6.83 13.17
C ALA A 114 -7.30 5.53 13.44
N TYR A 115 -6.22 5.33 12.70
CA TYR A 115 -5.37 4.15 12.83
C TYR A 115 -3.96 4.58 13.18
N LYS A 116 -3.29 3.79 14.04
CA LYS A 116 -1.92 4.06 14.46
C LYS A 116 -0.93 3.89 13.29
N PRO A 117 0.23 4.56 13.32
CA PRO A 117 1.32 4.27 12.39
C PRO A 117 1.73 2.79 12.44
N MET A 118 1.97 2.15 11.28
CA MET A 118 2.58 0.82 11.21
C MET A 118 3.34 0.58 9.90
N PRO A 119 4.29 -0.38 9.87
CA PRO A 119 4.75 -0.99 8.63
C PRO A 119 3.64 -1.87 8.03
N GLY A 120 3.43 -1.82 6.73
CA GLY A 120 2.50 -2.72 6.05
C GLY A 120 3.07 -3.29 4.76
N LEU A 121 2.18 -3.73 3.88
CA LEU A 121 2.57 -4.46 2.68
C LEU A 121 3.28 -3.52 1.70
N ASN A 122 4.34 -3.99 1.06
CA ASN A 122 4.99 -3.29 -0.04
C ASN A 122 4.01 -3.16 -1.22
N GLN A 123 3.40 -1.98 -1.38
CA GLN A 123 2.45 -1.68 -2.45
C GLN A 123 2.86 -0.44 -3.26
N GLY A 124 4.11 -0.01 -3.13
CA GLY A 124 4.65 1.16 -3.82
C GLY A 124 3.86 2.43 -3.56
N GLY A 125 3.31 2.59 -2.35
CA GLY A 125 2.60 3.79 -1.96
C GLY A 125 1.09 3.83 -2.28
N SER A 126 0.47 2.70 -2.60
CA SER A 126 -0.99 2.59 -2.78
C SER A 126 -1.76 2.83 -1.47
N VAL A 127 -2.95 3.45 -1.55
CA VAL A 127 -3.85 3.71 -0.41
C VAL A 127 -4.27 2.40 0.26
N TRP A 128 -4.32 2.38 1.58
CA TRP A 128 -4.85 1.24 2.34
C TRP A 128 -6.25 1.51 2.84
N GLY A 129 -7.11 0.51 2.70
CA GLY A 129 -8.46 0.52 3.26
C GLY A 129 -8.51 -0.06 4.67
N PRO A 130 -9.65 0.13 5.37
CA PRO A 130 -9.87 -0.40 6.72
C PRO A 130 -9.69 -1.91 6.80
N THR A 131 -10.07 -2.65 5.74
CA THR A 131 -9.91 -4.11 5.66
C THR A 131 -8.43 -4.50 5.66
N SER A 132 -7.62 -3.86 4.83
CA SER A 132 -6.18 -4.11 4.74
C SER A 132 -5.47 -3.80 6.06
N MET A 133 -5.84 -2.70 6.70
CA MET A 133 -5.29 -2.32 8.01
C MET A 133 -5.68 -3.30 9.12
N THR A 134 -6.92 -3.78 9.12
CA THR A 134 -7.40 -4.75 10.11
C THR A 134 -6.69 -6.11 9.95
N LEU A 135 -6.44 -6.57 8.73
CA LEU A 135 -5.74 -7.82 8.43
C LEU A 135 -4.28 -7.81 8.89
N THR A 136 -3.62 -6.66 8.89
CA THR A 136 -2.25 -6.49 9.42
C THR A 136 -2.22 -6.30 10.94
N GLY A 137 -3.36 -6.44 11.62
CA GLY A 137 -3.45 -6.34 13.09
C GLY A 137 -3.48 -4.89 13.61
N GLN A 138 -3.89 -3.91 12.79
CA GLN A 138 -3.93 -2.53 13.25
C GLN A 138 -4.96 -2.26 14.33
N GLN A 139 -4.55 -1.50 15.33
CA GLN A 139 -5.44 -0.98 16.35
C GLN A 139 -6.20 0.25 15.84
N ARG A 140 -7.52 0.10 15.72
CA ARG A 140 -8.47 1.20 15.53
C ARG A 140 -8.49 2.07 16.78
N VAL A 141 -8.24 3.36 16.62
CA VAL A 141 -8.50 4.38 17.62
C VAL A 141 -9.80 5.08 17.21
N PHE A 142 -10.88 4.81 17.94
CA PHE A 142 -12.12 5.56 17.75
C PHE A 142 -11.91 6.97 18.28
N THR A 143 -11.87 7.95 17.38
CA THR A 143 -12.01 9.36 17.74
C THR A 143 -13.47 9.61 18.08
N LYS A 144 -13.94 9.08 19.22
CA LYS A 144 -15.17 9.59 19.84
C LYS A 144 -14.87 11.03 20.24
N THR A 145 -15.18 11.99 19.38
CA THR A 145 -15.63 13.27 19.92
C THR A 145 -16.97 12.93 20.57
N PRO A 146 -17.10 12.92 21.91
CA PRO A 146 -18.40 12.69 22.50
C PRO A 146 -19.31 13.79 21.94
N ILE A 147 -20.43 13.40 21.32
CA ILE A 147 -21.59 14.29 21.31
C ILE A 147 -21.85 14.56 22.78
N ARG A 148 -21.41 15.72 23.27
CA ARG A 148 -21.98 16.26 24.49
C ARG A 148 -23.43 16.47 24.12
N LEU A 149 -24.30 15.55 24.55
CA LEU A 149 -25.69 15.86 24.80
C LEU A 149 -25.63 17.10 25.69
N ILE A 150 -25.80 18.26 25.08
CA ILE A 150 -26.08 19.48 25.81
C ILE A 150 -27.37 19.10 26.51
N ARG A 151 -27.29 18.79 27.81
CA ARG A 151 -28.49 18.66 28.64
C ARG A 151 -29.28 19.94 28.33
N PRO A 152 -30.57 19.85 27.92
CA PRO A 152 -31.33 21.07 27.71
C PRO A 152 -31.14 21.94 28.95
N ILE A 153 -30.74 23.19 28.74
CA ILE A 153 -30.67 24.16 29.83
C ILE A 153 -32.09 24.25 30.38
N THR A 154 -32.35 23.55 31.47
CA THR A 154 -33.51 23.83 32.30
C THR A 154 -33.14 25.09 33.07
N THR A 155 -33.38 26.25 32.47
CA THR A 155 -33.38 27.51 33.23
C THR A 155 -34.59 27.45 34.16
N THR A 156 -34.41 26.96 35.38
CA THR A 156 -35.35 27.31 36.45
C THR A 156 -35.12 28.78 36.74
N ARG A 157 -35.93 29.66 36.13
CA ARG A 157 -35.99 31.08 36.48
C ARG A 157 -36.55 31.15 37.90
N HIS A 158 -35.68 31.27 38.90
CA HIS A 158 -36.12 31.56 40.25
C HIS A 158 -36.51 33.05 40.26
N TRP A 159 -37.81 33.33 40.08
CA TRP A 159 -38.33 34.66 40.36
C TRP A 159 -38.13 34.91 41.86
N ILE A 160 -37.33 35.92 42.19
CA ILE A 160 -37.28 36.47 43.54
C ILE A 160 -38.46 37.42 43.60
N ASP A 161 -39.49 37.06 44.37
CA ASP A 161 -40.58 38.00 44.63
C ASP A 161 -40.04 39.17 45.45
N PRO A 162 -40.34 40.42 45.07
CA PRO A 162 -39.94 41.57 45.87
C PRO A 162 -40.74 41.58 47.17
N VAL A 163 -40.02 41.58 48.28
CA VAL A 163 -40.57 41.74 49.63
C VAL A 163 -41.34 43.08 49.70
N LYS A 164 -42.63 43.00 50.03
CA LYS A 164 -43.42 44.10 50.58
C LYS A 164 -44.15 43.63 51.83
#